data_AF-A0A7C3HXK9-F1
#
_entry.id   AF-A0A7C3HXK9-F1
#
_cell.length_a   1.000
_cell.length_b   1.000
_cell.length_c   1.000
_cell.angle_alpha   90.00
_cell.angle_beta   90.00
_cell.angle_gamma   90.00
#
_symmetry.space_group_name_H-M   'P 1'
#
loop_
_entity.id
_entity.type
_entity.pdbx_description
1 polymer ?
#
loop_
_entity_poly.entity_id
_entity_poly.type
_entity_poly.pdbx_seq_one_letter_code
_entity_poly.pdbx_strand_id
1 'polypeptide(L)'
;MKTNSLVVAMLLGIGVCIDTRAISVSGLYNTGVDDSGQVIPLHAAELHWVVQGPVDTVYRVPIVYHSPGHQAWVTPPEGSAWIGPNPTESTWPHDPPGLYTYKLEFIVDLGGIDPQTLTLVGRWASDNWSEIWFNGEDTGYARDLWGFVDLQWFSIQGGFLDGVNTLVVKVLNQEWGGNPTGLLVSDLQIIQGGLPIPPPGTSVPDAGGTFGLLLAGIGAVVAVRRARCRGNSQKLQTQPWQSGEKRVSSKKTKTLSR
;
A
#
# COMPACT_ATOMS: atom_id res chain seq x y z
N MET A 1 45.63 55.65 -6.31
CA MET A 1 45.76 54.25 -6.78
C MET A 1 45.56 53.32 -5.59
N LYS A 2 44.44 52.59 -5.56
CA LYS A 2 44.30 51.18 -5.13
C LYS A 2 42.81 50.84 -5.16
N THR A 3 42.49 49.87 -5.99
CA THR A 3 41.21 49.35 -6.44
C THR A 3 40.53 48.49 -5.36
N ASN A 4 39.24 48.73 -5.10
CA ASN A 4 38.39 47.77 -4.40
C ASN A 4 37.55 47.01 -5.44
N SER A 5 37.99 45.81 -5.77
CA SER A 5 37.23 44.87 -6.61
C SER A 5 36.08 44.29 -5.80
N LEU A 6 34.85 44.57 -6.21
CA LEU A 6 33.66 43.90 -5.71
C LEU A 6 33.55 42.55 -6.44
N VAL A 7 33.76 41.44 -5.72
CA VAL A 7 33.46 40.10 -6.23
C VAL A 7 31.97 39.84 -6.01
N VAL A 8 31.19 39.84 -7.08
CA VAL A 8 29.80 39.37 -7.05
C VAL A 8 29.81 37.86 -7.25
N ALA A 9 29.57 37.11 -6.19
CA ALA A 9 29.34 35.67 -6.27
C ALA A 9 27.93 35.42 -6.83
N MET A 10 27.83 35.01 -8.09
CA MET A 10 26.61 34.48 -8.68
C MET A 10 26.44 33.02 -8.21
N LEU A 11 25.60 32.81 -7.20
CA LEU A 11 25.13 31.48 -6.82
C LEU A 11 24.11 31.00 -7.88
N LEU A 12 24.57 30.20 -8.84
CA LEU A 12 23.71 29.38 -9.69
C LEU A 12 23.03 28.33 -8.82
N GLY A 13 21.80 28.60 -8.39
CA GLY A 13 20.94 27.59 -7.79
C GLY A 13 20.55 26.58 -8.85
N ILE A 14 21.21 25.42 -8.86
CA ILE A 14 20.73 24.24 -9.57
C ILE A 14 19.45 23.80 -8.86
N GLY A 15 18.30 24.24 -9.39
CA GLY A 15 17.01 23.69 -9.02
C GLY A 15 16.95 22.26 -9.54
N VAL A 16 17.30 21.28 -8.70
CA VAL A 16 16.97 19.89 -8.98
C VAL A 16 15.45 19.78 -8.88
N CYS A 17 14.78 19.75 -10.03
CA CYS A 17 13.40 19.33 -10.12
C CYS A 17 13.36 17.82 -9.82
N ILE A 18 13.10 17.47 -8.56
CA ILE A 18 12.74 16.11 -8.21
C ILE A 18 11.31 15.87 -8.71
N ASP A 19 11.17 15.14 -9.82
CA ASP A 19 9.87 14.65 -10.28
C ASP A 19 9.49 13.49 -9.35
N THR A 20 8.72 13.78 -8.30
CA THR A 20 8.22 12.76 -7.38
C THR A 20 7.04 12.07 -8.04
N ARG A 21 7.31 11.09 -8.89
CA ARG A 21 6.27 10.20 -9.42
C ARG A 21 5.93 9.15 -8.37
N ALA A 22 4.65 9.08 -8.01
CA ALA A 22 4.14 8.03 -7.13
C ALA A 22 3.85 6.78 -7.96
N ILE A 23 4.15 5.62 -7.39
CA ILE A 23 3.62 4.34 -7.89
C ILE A 23 2.10 4.38 -7.86
N SER A 24 1.45 3.85 -8.89
CA SER A 24 0.01 3.58 -8.85
C SER A 24 -0.25 2.09 -8.89
N VAL A 25 -1.19 1.63 -8.06
CA VAL A 25 -1.54 0.22 -7.90
C VAL A 25 -3.06 0.09 -8.02
N SER A 26 -3.51 -0.87 -8.82
CA SER A 26 -4.92 -1.24 -8.93
C SER A 26 -5.07 -2.76 -9.00
N GLY A 27 -6.21 -3.29 -8.58
CA GLY A 27 -6.43 -4.75 -8.57
C GLY A 27 -5.81 -5.50 -7.39
N LEU A 28 -5.16 -4.82 -6.44
CA LEU A 28 -4.57 -5.46 -5.27
C LEU A 28 -5.62 -5.58 -4.15
N TYR A 29 -6.24 -6.76 -4.05
CA TYR A 29 -7.34 -7.03 -3.11
C TYR A 29 -7.04 -8.21 -2.19
N ASN A 30 -7.39 -8.07 -0.91
CA ASN A 30 -7.51 -9.20 0.02
C ASN A 30 -8.55 -10.21 -0.49
N THR A 31 -8.59 -11.40 0.09
CA THR A 31 -9.64 -12.36 -0.25
C THR A 31 -10.99 -11.96 0.36
N GLY A 32 -12.08 -12.20 -0.36
CA GLY A 32 -13.46 -12.10 0.14
C GLY A 32 -13.97 -10.68 0.31
N VAL A 33 -13.57 -9.75 -0.56
CA VAL A 33 -13.96 -8.33 -0.50
C VAL A 33 -14.54 -7.82 -1.83
N ASP A 34 -15.19 -6.66 -1.79
CA ASP A 34 -15.63 -5.93 -2.98
C ASP A 34 -14.59 -4.89 -3.42
N ASP A 35 -14.90 -4.15 -4.49
CA ASP A 35 -14.01 -3.12 -5.06
C ASP A 35 -13.68 -1.98 -4.08
N SER A 36 -14.44 -1.84 -3.00
CA SER A 36 -14.20 -0.88 -1.92
C SER A 36 -13.41 -1.45 -0.75
N GLY A 37 -12.98 -2.71 -0.85
CA GLY A 37 -12.26 -3.43 0.21
C GLY A 37 -13.17 -3.86 1.37
N GLN A 38 -14.50 -3.83 1.18
CA GLN A 38 -15.45 -4.28 2.20
C GLN A 38 -15.74 -5.76 2.04
N VAL A 39 -15.88 -6.47 3.16
CA VAL A 39 -16.16 -7.91 3.15
C VAL A 39 -17.53 -8.16 2.51
N ILE A 40 -17.56 -9.02 1.49
CA ILE A 40 -18.80 -9.39 0.79
C ILE A 40 -19.66 -10.34 1.64
N PRO A 41 -20.97 -10.46 1.36
CA PRO A 41 -21.84 -11.42 2.03
C PRO A 41 -21.36 -12.87 1.87
N LEU A 42 -21.73 -13.71 2.83
CA LEU A 42 -21.45 -15.14 2.79
C LEU A 42 -22.01 -15.79 1.50
N HIS A 43 -21.22 -16.70 0.89
CA HIS A 43 -21.47 -17.36 -0.40
C HIS A 43 -21.57 -16.44 -1.62
N ALA A 44 -21.31 -15.14 -1.48
CA ALA A 44 -21.10 -14.29 -2.64
C ALA A 44 -19.86 -14.77 -3.40
N ALA A 45 -19.92 -14.66 -4.74
CA ALA A 45 -18.78 -14.94 -5.59
C ALA A 45 -17.65 -13.95 -5.29
N GLU A 46 -16.44 -14.48 -5.16
CA GLU A 46 -15.21 -13.68 -5.11
C GLU A 46 -14.81 -13.34 -6.55
N LEU A 47 -14.59 -12.06 -6.86
CA LEU A 47 -14.42 -11.57 -8.24
C LEU A 47 -13.00 -11.08 -8.56
N HIS A 48 -12.14 -10.89 -7.55
CA HIS A 48 -10.75 -10.47 -7.73
C HIS A 48 -9.80 -11.66 -7.82
N TRP A 49 -10.04 -12.70 -7.02
CA TRP A 49 -9.28 -13.95 -7.06
C TRP A 49 -9.94 -14.96 -8.00
N VAL A 50 -9.15 -15.58 -8.86
CA VAL A 50 -9.60 -16.72 -9.69
C VAL A 50 -9.02 -18.01 -9.15
N VAL A 51 -9.76 -19.12 -9.26
CA VAL A 51 -9.28 -20.45 -8.88
C VAL A 51 -9.23 -21.37 -10.10
N GLN A 52 -8.19 -22.19 -10.16
CA GLN A 52 -8.07 -23.31 -11.10
C GLN A 52 -7.77 -24.58 -10.34
N GLY A 53 -8.37 -25.71 -10.71
CA GLY A 53 -8.07 -26.98 -10.09
C GLY A 53 -9.18 -28.01 -10.27
N PRO A 54 -9.46 -28.82 -9.24
CA PRO A 54 -10.61 -29.74 -9.27
C PRO A 54 -11.96 -29.04 -9.42
N VAL A 55 -12.04 -27.76 -9.03
CA VAL A 55 -13.19 -26.87 -9.23
C VAL A 55 -12.66 -25.47 -9.59
N ASP A 56 -13.26 -24.84 -10.60
CA ASP A 56 -12.80 -23.57 -11.20
C ASP A 56 -13.72 -22.38 -10.84
N THR A 57 -14.36 -22.42 -9.68
CA THR A 57 -15.20 -21.33 -9.19
C THR A 57 -14.89 -21.07 -7.73
N VAL A 58 -14.88 -19.82 -7.30
CA VAL A 58 -14.51 -19.43 -5.94
C VAL A 58 -15.59 -18.56 -5.30
N TYR A 59 -15.86 -18.84 -4.04
CA TYR A 59 -16.91 -18.21 -3.25
C TYR A 59 -16.35 -17.82 -1.89
N ARG A 60 -16.95 -16.82 -1.27
CA ARG A 60 -16.75 -16.58 0.17
C ARG A 60 -17.37 -17.75 0.95
N VAL A 61 -16.56 -18.38 1.79
CA VAL A 61 -16.98 -19.55 2.58
C VAL A 61 -17.09 -19.19 4.07
N PRO A 62 -17.93 -19.91 4.84
CA PRO A 62 -18.01 -19.69 6.27
C PRO A 62 -16.75 -20.22 6.98
N ILE A 63 -16.44 -19.66 8.15
CA ILE A 63 -15.38 -20.21 9.01
C ILE A 63 -15.81 -21.59 9.51
N VAL A 64 -14.93 -22.58 9.36
CA VAL A 64 -15.18 -23.96 9.80
C VAL A 64 -14.95 -24.09 11.32
N TYR A 65 -15.96 -24.53 12.06
CA TYR A 65 -15.92 -24.80 13.50
C TYR A 65 -16.07 -26.30 13.77
N HIS A 66 -15.18 -26.88 14.60
CA HIS A 66 -15.19 -28.32 14.88
C HIS A 66 -15.63 -28.69 16.31
N SER A 67 -15.56 -27.80 17.31
CA SER A 67 -16.09 -28.07 18.66
C SER A 67 -16.12 -26.80 19.54
N PRO A 68 -16.84 -26.82 20.69
CA PRO A 68 -16.72 -25.76 21.69
C PRO A 68 -15.27 -25.69 22.22
N GLY A 69 -14.56 -24.62 21.89
CA GLY A 69 -13.19 -24.37 22.35
C GLY A 69 -12.10 -24.47 21.27
N HIS A 70 -12.42 -24.85 20.03
CA HIS A 70 -11.45 -24.86 18.92
C HIS A 70 -12.09 -24.39 17.61
N GLN A 71 -11.57 -23.28 17.06
CA GLN A 71 -11.79 -22.87 15.66
C GLN A 71 -10.84 -23.70 14.78
N ALA A 72 -11.32 -24.34 13.71
CA ALA A 72 -10.37 -24.94 12.77
C ALA A 72 -9.67 -23.80 12.03
N TRP A 73 -10.41 -22.99 11.29
CA TRP A 73 -9.86 -21.85 10.57
C TRP A 73 -9.68 -20.62 11.46
N VAL A 74 -8.52 -19.97 11.33
CA VAL A 74 -8.22 -18.70 11.99
C VAL A 74 -9.28 -17.66 11.60
N THR A 75 -9.65 -16.83 12.57
CA THR A 75 -10.58 -15.73 12.32
C THR A 75 -9.95 -14.71 11.36
N PRO A 76 -10.59 -14.38 10.23
CA PRO A 76 -10.10 -13.38 9.29
C PRO A 76 -9.93 -12.00 9.94
N PRO A 77 -8.84 -11.27 9.66
CA PRO A 77 -8.70 -9.87 10.00
C PRO A 77 -9.78 -9.01 9.31
N GLU A 78 -10.03 -7.83 9.86
CA GLU A 78 -10.94 -6.85 9.25
C GLU A 78 -10.54 -6.56 7.79
N GLY A 79 -11.53 -6.49 6.89
CA GLY A 79 -11.28 -6.29 5.46
C GLY A 79 -10.73 -7.52 4.73
N SER A 80 -11.01 -8.72 5.24
CA SER A 80 -10.71 -10.00 4.56
C SER A 80 -11.70 -11.09 4.96
N ALA A 81 -11.83 -12.13 4.14
CA ALA A 81 -12.56 -13.35 4.46
C ALA A 81 -11.98 -14.57 3.75
N TRP A 82 -12.28 -15.75 4.29
CA TRP A 82 -11.95 -17.02 3.65
C TRP A 82 -12.73 -17.17 2.34
N ILE A 83 -12.02 -17.64 1.32
CA ILE A 83 -12.60 -18.04 0.03
C ILE A 83 -12.26 -19.51 -0.24
N GLY A 84 -13.16 -20.21 -0.93
CA GLY A 84 -13.03 -21.63 -1.23
C GLY A 84 -13.83 -22.03 -2.48
N PRO A 85 -13.64 -23.25 -2.99
CA PRO A 85 -14.16 -23.65 -4.28
C PRO A 85 -15.68 -23.90 -4.30
N ASN A 86 -16.31 -24.12 -3.14
CA ASN A 86 -17.71 -24.50 -3.06
C ASN A 86 -18.54 -23.52 -2.21
N PRO A 87 -19.75 -23.12 -2.66
CA PRO A 87 -20.63 -22.20 -1.94
C PRO A 87 -21.50 -22.96 -0.93
N THR A 88 -20.88 -23.65 0.03
CA THR A 88 -21.58 -24.54 0.95
C THR A 88 -21.53 -24.03 2.38
N GLU A 89 -22.69 -24.08 3.06
CA GLU A 89 -22.84 -23.86 4.50
C GLU A 89 -22.44 -25.07 5.33
N SER A 90 -22.38 -26.24 4.70
CA SER A 90 -21.93 -27.45 5.37
C SER A 90 -20.42 -27.35 5.59
N THR A 91 -19.99 -27.63 6.81
CA THR A 91 -18.57 -27.81 7.20
C THR A 91 -18.09 -29.26 7.00
N TRP A 92 -18.99 -30.13 6.53
CA TRP A 92 -18.73 -31.53 6.23
C TRP A 92 -18.58 -31.93 4.74
N PRO A 93 -18.79 -31.08 3.72
CA PRO A 93 -18.62 -31.50 2.34
C PRO A 93 -17.12 -31.69 2.10
N HIS A 94 -16.83 -32.77 1.40
CA HIS A 94 -15.53 -32.96 0.80
C HIS A 94 -15.39 -31.97 -0.34
N ASP A 95 -14.56 -30.94 -0.16
CA ASP A 95 -13.98 -30.31 -1.34
C ASP A 95 -13.11 -31.36 -2.05
N PRO A 96 -13.16 -31.47 -3.38
CA PRO A 96 -12.37 -32.50 -4.07
C PRO A 96 -10.88 -32.40 -3.72
N PRO A 97 -10.18 -33.52 -3.48
CA PRO A 97 -8.75 -33.49 -3.23
C PRO A 97 -8.01 -33.07 -4.50
N GLY A 98 -6.89 -32.36 -4.32
CA GLY A 98 -6.06 -31.91 -5.43
C GLY A 98 -5.46 -30.53 -5.20
N LEU A 99 -4.73 -30.08 -6.22
CA LEU A 99 -4.07 -28.79 -6.21
C LEU A 99 -5.01 -27.71 -6.74
N TYR A 100 -5.32 -26.73 -5.90
CA TYR A 100 -6.05 -25.51 -6.25
C TYR A 100 -5.06 -24.38 -6.42
N THR A 101 -5.17 -23.64 -7.53
CA THR A 101 -4.33 -22.49 -7.84
C THR A 101 -5.19 -21.24 -7.75
N TYR A 102 -5.05 -20.49 -6.66
CA TYR A 102 -5.69 -19.19 -6.50
C TYR A 102 -4.78 -18.11 -7.06
N LYS A 103 -5.26 -17.32 -8.01
CA LYS A 103 -4.49 -16.26 -8.67
C LYS A 103 -5.18 -14.91 -8.45
N LEU A 104 -4.40 -13.94 -7.98
CA LEU A 104 -4.72 -12.51 -8.02
C LEU A 104 -3.90 -11.85 -9.13
N GLU A 105 -4.55 -11.04 -9.94
CA GLU A 105 -3.90 -10.19 -10.94
C GLU A 105 -4.09 -8.72 -10.57
N PHE A 106 -3.00 -7.96 -10.58
CA PHE A 106 -3.01 -6.55 -10.23
C PHE A 106 -2.06 -5.76 -11.13
N ILE A 107 -2.30 -4.47 -11.29
CA ILE A 107 -1.51 -3.59 -12.14
C ILE A 107 -0.68 -2.68 -11.25
N VAL A 108 0.60 -2.56 -11.60
CA VAL A 108 1.54 -1.61 -11.02
C VAL A 108 2.05 -0.70 -12.14
N ASP A 109 1.71 0.58 -12.09
CA ASP A 109 2.41 1.60 -12.89
C ASP A 109 3.58 2.11 -12.05
N LEU A 110 4.79 1.76 -12.46
CA LEU A 110 6.01 2.13 -11.74
C LEU A 110 6.29 3.63 -11.84
N GLY A 111 5.79 4.33 -12.86
CA GLY A 111 6.08 5.75 -13.07
C GLY A 111 7.58 6.05 -13.17
N GLY A 112 8.41 5.07 -13.53
CA GLY A 112 9.87 5.17 -13.57
C GLY A 112 10.59 4.82 -12.25
N ILE A 113 9.87 4.33 -11.23
CA ILE A 113 10.46 3.74 -10.02
C ILE A 113 11.15 2.42 -10.36
N ASP A 114 12.33 2.17 -9.77
CA ASP A 114 13.02 0.89 -9.91
C ASP A 114 12.20 -0.23 -9.22
N PRO A 115 11.73 -1.26 -9.96
CA PRO A 115 10.92 -2.34 -9.40
C PRO A 115 11.62 -3.13 -8.28
N GLN A 116 12.96 -3.11 -8.20
CA GLN A 116 13.73 -3.77 -7.15
C GLN A 116 13.59 -3.07 -5.78
N THR A 117 13.07 -1.85 -5.77
CA THR A 117 12.83 -1.07 -4.54
C THR A 117 11.44 -1.28 -3.95
N LEU A 118 10.61 -2.07 -4.61
CA LEU A 118 9.26 -2.39 -4.16
C LEU A 118 9.25 -3.71 -3.40
N THR A 119 8.37 -3.77 -2.41
CA THR A 119 8.10 -4.97 -1.63
C THR A 119 6.59 -5.20 -1.56
N LEU A 120 6.14 -6.39 -1.95
CA LEU A 120 4.78 -6.88 -1.70
C LEU A 120 4.76 -7.55 -0.34
N VAL A 121 3.89 -7.08 0.55
CA VAL A 121 3.69 -7.72 1.86
C VAL A 121 2.23 -8.07 2.07
N GLY A 122 1.99 -9.06 2.91
CA GLY A 122 0.66 -9.47 3.34
C GLY A 122 0.73 -10.60 4.36
N ARG A 123 -0.44 -11.06 4.78
CA ARG A 123 -0.59 -12.26 5.61
C ARG A 123 -1.41 -13.30 4.87
N TRP A 124 -1.16 -14.57 5.13
CA TRP A 124 -1.99 -15.64 4.58
C TRP A 124 -2.17 -16.83 5.51
N ALA A 125 -3.27 -17.54 5.29
CA ALA A 125 -3.59 -18.85 5.84
C ALA A 125 -4.22 -19.70 4.72
N SER A 126 -4.08 -21.01 4.81
CA SER A 126 -4.62 -21.94 3.80
C SER A 126 -5.07 -23.24 4.43
N ASP A 127 -6.09 -23.86 3.84
CA ASP A 127 -6.48 -25.23 4.18
C ASP A 127 -6.36 -26.14 2.95
N ASN A 128 -5.42 -27.09 2.85
CA ASN A 128 -4.39 -27.46 3.83
C ASN A 128 -3.04 -26.76 3.49
N TRP A 129 -2.06 -27.51 3.00
CA TRP A 129 -0.72 -27.02 2.62
C TRP A 129 -0.78 -25.98 1.50
N SER A 130 0.12 -25.01 1.52
CA SER A 130 0.24 -24.05 0.41
C SER A 130 1.65 -23.53 0.15
N GLU A 131 1.84 -22.95 -1.03
CA GLU A 131 3.03 -22.17 -1.43
C GLU A 131 2.63 -20.91 -2.20
N ILE A 132 3.47 -19.86 -2.10
CA ILE A 132 3.27 -18.57 -2.79
C ILE A 132 4.23 -18.43 -3.96
N TRP A 133 3.69 -18.00 -5.11
CA TRP A 133 4.42 -17.68 -6.32
C TRP A 133 4.13 -16.24 -6.72
N PHE A 134 5.14 -15.54 -7.22
CA PHE A 134 5.03 -14.16 -7.67
C PHE A 134 5.60 -14.01 -9.07
N ASN A 135 4.79 -13.52 -10.01
CA ASN A 135 5.16 -13.36 -11.42
C ASN A 135 5.79 -14.62 -12.06
N GLY A 136 5.30 -15.80 -11.66
CA GLY A 136 5.75 -17.10 -12.19
C GLY A 136 6.94 -17.71 -11.47
N GLU A 137 7.52 -17.02 -10.48
CA GLU A 137 8.65 -17.51 -9.68
C GLU A 137 8.20 -17.95 -8.28
N ASP A 138 8.80 -19.04 -7.80
CA ASP A 138 8.60 -19.51 -6.42
C ASP A 138 9.26 -18.53 -5.44
N THR A 139 8.51 -18.13 -4.42
CA THR A 139 8.98 -17.18 -3.40
C THR A 139 9.66 -17.88 -2.21
N GLY A 140 9.51 -19.20 -2.08
CA GLY A 140 9.95 -19.99 -0.94
C GLY A 140 9.04 -19.88 0.30
N TYR A 141 7.95 -19.12 0.23
CA TYR A 141 6.94 -19.07 1.27
C TYR A 141 6.00 -20.25 1.15
N ALA A 142 5.94 -21.09 2.19
CA ALA A 142 5.04 -22.24 2.27
C ALA A 142 4.41 -22.37 3.66
N ARG A 143 3.25 -23.04 3.69
CA ARG A 143 2.51 -23.44 4.91
C ARG A 143 2.42 -24.95 4.95
N ASP A 144 2.46 -25.52 6.15
CA ASP A 144 2.20 -26.95 6.31
C ASP A 144 0.70 -27.28 6.21
N LEU A 145 0.35 -28.54 6.47
CA LEU A 145 -1.03 -29.03 6.39
C LEU A 145 -1.98 -28.36 7.40
N TRP A 146 -1.46 -27.72 8.45
CA TRP A 146 -2.22 -27.02 9.46
C TRP A 146 -2.19 -25.50 9.23
N GLY A 147 -1.86 -25.07 8.01
CA GLY A 147 -1.73 -23.67 7.60
C GLY A 147 -2.95 -22.78 7.85
N PHE A 148 -4.07 -23.36 8.27
CA PHE A 148 -5.34 -22.71 8.52
C PHE A 148 -5.52 -22.20 9.96
N VAL A 149 -4.67 -22.63 10.91
CA VAL A 149 -4.86 -22.29 12.35
C VAL A 149 -4.37 -20.89 12.73
N ASP A 150 -3.48 -20.31 11.93
CA ASP A 150 -2.93 -18.98 12.13
C ASP A 150 -2.56 -18.29 10.80
N LEU A 151 -2.29 -17.00 10.86
CA LEU A 151 -1.81 -16.19 9.73
C LEU A 151 -0.29 -16.05 9.78
N GLN A 152 0.35 -16.19 8.63
CA GLN A 152 1.79 -15.95 8.47
C GLN A 152 2.06 -14.74 7.59
N TRP A 153 3.08 -13.95 7.92
CA TRP A 153 3.54 -12.83 7.09
C TRP A 153 4.42 -13.30 5.93
N PHE A 154 4.24 -12.69 4.76
CA PHE A 154 5.19 -12.74 3.64
C PHE A 154 5.65 -11.34 3.25
N SER A 155 6.83 -11.27 2.65
CA SER A 155 7.46 -10.04 2.17
C SER A 155 8.33 -10.36 0.96
N ILE A 156 7.82 -10.10 -0.24
CA ILE A 156 8.47 -10.38 -1.52
C ILE A 156 9.07 -9.08 -2.05
N GLN A 157 10.40 -9.00 -2.10
CA GLN A 157 11.12 -7.85 -2.62
C GLN A 157 11.51 -8.07 -4.09
N GLY A 158 11.28 -7.08 -4.94
CA GLY A 158 11.61 -7.14 -6.36
C GLY A 158 10.69 -8.06 -7.15
N GLY A 159 11.08 -8.37 -8.39
CA GLY A 159 10.29 -9.19 -9.32
C GLY A 159 9.07 -8.49 -9.92
N PHE A 160 8.83 -7.21 -9.58
CA PHE A 160 7.73 -6.43 -10.13
C PHE A 160 7.92 -6.12 -11.61
N LEU A 161 6.82 -6.18 -12.35
CA LEU A 161 6.71 -5.73 -13.73
C LEU A 161 6.01 -4.37 -13.77
N ASP A 162 6.41 -3.52 -14.72
CA ASP A 162 5.62 -2.33 -15.08
C ASP A 162 4.40 -2.81 -15.89
N GLY A 163 3.22 -2.65 -15.31
CA GLY A 163 1.97 -3.24 -15.79
C GLY A 163 1.49 -4.42 -14.95
N VAL A 164 1.13 -5.51 -15.59
CA VAL A 164 0.44 -6.64 -14.96
C VAL A 164 1.40 -7.47 -14.11
N ASN A 165 1.00 -7.71 -12.86
CA ASN A 165 1.67 -8.58 -11.90
C ASN A 165 0.69 -9.64 -11.39
N THR A 166 1.22 -10.76 -10.93
CA THR A 166 0.43 -11.92 -10.49
C THR A 166 0.95 -12.45 -9.16
N LEU A 167 0.04 -12.62 -8.21
CA LEU A 167 0.27 -13.35 -6.97
C LEU A 167 -0.53 -14.65 -7.05
N VAL A 168 0.15 -15.77 -6.92
CA VAL A 168 -0.46 -17.10 -6.98
C VAL A 168 -0.23 -17.84 -5.68
N VAL A 169 -1.29 -18.36 -5.08
CA VAL A 169 -1.21 -19.28 -3.95
C VAL A 169 -1.70 -20.64 -4.43
N LYS A 170 -0.80 -21.63 -4.40
CA LYS A 170 -1.17 -23.01 -4.68
C LYS A 170 -1.51 -23.70 -3.37
N VAL A 171 -2.72 -24.21 -3.25
CA VAL A 171 -3.24 -24.88 -2.06
C VAL A 171 -3.47 -26.35 -2.41
N LEU A 172 -2.84 -27.26 -1.68
CA LEU A 172 -3.03 -28.69 -1.83
C LEU A 172 -4.05 -29.18 -0.81
N ASN A 173 -5.24 -29.54 -1.30
CA ASN A 173 -6.26 -30.20 -0.52
C ASN A 173 -5.98 -31.71 -0.48
N GLN A 174 -5.77 -32.28 0.70
CA GLN A 174 -5.47 -33.71 0.84
C GLN A 174 -6.73 -34.59 0.75
N GLU A 175 -6.53 -35.87 0.41
CA GLU A 175 -7.62 -36.86 0.42
C GLU A 175 -7.86 -37.36 1.86
N TRP A 176 -8.75 -36.67 2.59
CA TRP A 176 -9.23 -37.06 3.92
C TRP A 176 -10.76 -36.96 3.97
N GLY A 177 -11.42 -37.89 4.68
CA GLY A 177 -12.82 -37.79 5.16
C GLY A 177 -13.20 -36.42 5.74
N GLY A 178 -14.08 -35.66 5.07
CA GLY A 178 -14.55 -34.34 5.49
C GLY A 178 -13.44 -33.28 5.49
N ASN A 179 -12.86 -32.98 4.32
CA ASN A 179 -11.76 -32.04 4.18
C ASN A 179 -12.18 -30.80 3.34
N PRO A 180 -12.51 -29.67 3.98
CA PRO A 180 -12.70 -28.42 3.27
C PRO A 180 -11.35 -27.84 2.82
N THR A 181 -11.37 -26.99 1.80
CA THR A 181 -10.20 -26.25 1.36
C THR A 181 -10.51 -24.77 1.23
N GLY A 182 -9.53 -23.93 1.53
CA GLY A 182 -9.71 -22.49 1.47
C GLY A 182 -8.43 -21.71 1.47
N LEU A 183 -8.56 -20.44 1.10
CA LEU A 183 -7.50 -19.45 1.14
C LEU A 183 -8.00 -18.21 1.90
N LEU A 184 -7.13 -17.67 2.74
CA LEU A 184 -7.30 -16.35 3.34
C LEU A 184 -6.03 -15.55 3.09
N VAL A 185 -6.16 -14.38 2.45
CA VAL A 185 -5.08 -13.40 2.30
C VAL A 185 -5.56 -12.06 2.81
N SER A 186 -4.76 -11.42 3.66
CA SER A 186 -5.08 -10.13 4.28
C SER A 186 -3.89 -9.18 4.27
N ASP A 187 -4.16 -7.89 4.52
CA ASP A 187 -3.15 -6.83 4.65
C ASP A 187 -2.20 -6.71 3.44
N LEU A 188 -2.71 -7.03 2.24
CA LEU A 188 -1.96 -6.86 1.00
C LEU A 188 -1.64 -5.39 0.76
N GLN A 189 -0.35 -5.11 0.58
CA GLN A 189 0.13 -3.77 0.26
C GLN A 189 1.47 -3.84 -0.46
N ILE A 190 1.71 -2.85 -1.30
CA ILE A 190 3.03 -2.61 -1.92
C ILE A 190 3.65 -1.40 -1.25
N ILE A 191 4.87 -1.59 -0.72
CA ILE A 191 5.63 -0.52 -0.09
C ILE A 191 6.90 -0.24 -0.88
N GLN A 192 7.22 1.04 -1.03
CA GLN A 192 8.45 1.51 -1.68
C GLN A 192 9.52 1.77 -0.61
N GLY A 193 10.72 1.20 -0.78
CA GLY A 193 11.85 1.41 0.12
C GLY A 193 11.77 0.66 1.46
N GLY A 194 10.91 -0.35 1.56
CA GLY A 194 10.73 -1.16 2.77
C GLY A 194 11.95 -2.04 3.07
N LEU A 195 12.51 -1.92 4.28
CA LEU A 195 13.43 -2.91 4.82
C LEU A 195 12.67 -4.25 5.01
N PRO A 196 13.32 -5.41 4.81
CA PRO A 196 12.66 -6.71 4.93
C PRO A 196 12.04 -6.88 6.33
N ILE A 197 10.77 -7.29 6.41
CA ILE A 197 10.21 -7.85 7.65
C ILE A 197 11.00 -9.14 7.96
N PRO A 198 11.40 -9.41 9.21
CA PRO A 198 12.16 -10.61 9.53
C PRO A 198 11.41 -11.90 9.14
N PRO A 199 12.13 -12.96 8.73
CA PRO A 199 11.55 -14.22 8.26
C PRO A 199 10.68 -14.95 9.31
N PRO A 200 9.90 -15.96 8.89
CA PRO A 200 8.88 -16.61 9.71
C PRO A 200 9.44 -17.18 11.02
N GLY A 201 8.72 -16.98 12.12
CA GLY A 201 9.07 -17.49 13.46
C GLY A 201 9.33 -16.42 14.52
N THR A 202 9.34 -15.14 14.15
CA THR A 202 9.33 -14.05 15.12
C THR A 202 7.91 -13.52 15.26
N SER A 203 7.25 -13.87 16.37
CA SER A 203 6.01 -13.22 16.77
C SER A 203 6.30 -11.73 16.95
N VAL A 204 5.89 -10.90 16.00
CA VAL A 204 5.85 -9.45 16.21
C VAL A 204 4.61 -9.21 17.10
N PRO A 205 4.77 -8.74 18.35
CA PRO A 205 3.62 -8.35 19.16
C PRO A 205 2.88 -7.20 18.44
N ASP A 206 1.56 -7.31 18.41
CA ASP A 206 0.61 -6.46 17.68
C ASP A 206 1.11 -5.04 17.48
N ALA A 207 1.22 -4.64 16.21
CA ALA A 207 1.68 -3.32 15.78
C ALA A 207 0.63 -2.21 16.02
N GLY A 208 -0.11 -2.26 17.13
CA GLY A 208 -0.99 -1.19 17.59
C GLY A 208 -0.24 0.02 18.17
N GLY A 209 1.07 -0.06 18.42
CA GLY A 209 1.84 0.98 19.11
C GLY A 209 2.94 1.69 18.31
N THR A 210 3.46 1.10 17.24
CA THR A 210 4.78 1.51 16.71
C THR A 210 4.74 2.32 15.42
N PHE A 211 3.63 2.28 14.66
CA PHE A 211 3.47 3.09 13.44
C PHE A 211 3.15 4.57 13.74
N GLY A 212 2.78 4.93 14.98
CA GLY A 212 2.48 6.30 15.39
C GLY A 212 3.69 7.25 15.50
N LEU A 213 4.91 6.74 15.59
CA LEU A 213 6.10 7.58 15.85
C LEU A 213 6.88 7.99 14.60
N LEU A 214 6.59 7.45 13.41
CA LEU A 214 7.24 7.90 12.17
C LEU A 214 6.50 9.05 11.46
N LEU A 215 5.19 9.21 11.70
CA LEU A 215 4.44 10.34 11.13
C LEU A 215 4.76 11.69 11.81
N ALA A 216 5.24 11.68 13.05
CA ALA A 216 5.66 12.90 13.75
C ALA A 216 6.96 13.51 13.19
N GLY A 217 7.87 12.69 12.64
CA GLY A 217 9.15 13.13 12.10
C GLY A 217 9.03 13.89 10.77
N ILE A 218 8.13 13.46 9.89
CA ILE A 218 7.95 14.07 8.57
C ILE A 218 7.18 15.40 8.67
N GLY A 219 6.19 15.49 9.58
CA GLY A 219 5.42 16.71 9.81
C GLY A 219 6.26 17.90 10.31
N ALA A 220 7.25 17.65 11.18
CA ALA A 220 8.12 18.70 11.72
C ALA A 220 9.02 19.33 10.65
N VAL A 221 9.52 18.55 9.69
CA VAL A 221 10.39 19.04 8.61
C VAL A 221 9.59 19.91 7.61
N VAL A 222 8.33 19.57 7.35
CA VAL A 222 7.45 20.36 6.46
C VAL A 222 6.99 21.66 7.14
N ALA A 223 6.67 21.63 8.43
CA ALA A 223 6.24 22.81 9.18
C ALA A 223 7.36 23.86 9.35
N VAL A 224 8.59 23.42 9.66
CA VAL A 224 9.76 24.31 9.78
C VAL A 224 10.11 24.97 8.45
N ARG A 225 9.89 24.30 7.31
CA ARG A 225 10.11 24.88 5.99
C ARG A 225 9.04 25.90 5.59
N ARG A 226 7.75 25.66 5.90
CA ARG A 226 6.68 26.64 5.65
C ARG A 226 6.83 27.93 6.47
N ALA A 227 7.33 27.84 7.70
CA ALA A 227 7.58 29.02 8.55
C ALA A 227 8.70 29.92 7.99
N ARG A 228 9.78 29.32 7.44
CA ARG A 228 10.90 30.08 6.87
C ARG A 228 10.54 30.80 5.56
N CYS A 229 9.65 30.25 4.74
CA CYS A 229 9.19 30.93 3.52
C CYS A 229 8.27 32.13 3.81
N ARG A 230 7.46 32.09 4.87
CA ARG A 230 6.62 33.23 5.27
C ARG A 230 7.41 34.39 5.89
N GLY A 231 8.50 34.11 6.60
CA GLY A 231 9.34 35.14 7.21
C GLY A 231 10.12 36.02 6.21
N ASN A 232 10.46 35.48 5.03
CA ASN A 232 11.22 36.23 4.02
C ASN A 232 10.34 37.12 3.11
N SER A 233 9.05 36.82 2.94
CA SER A 233 8.14 37.68 2.15
C SER A 233 7.79 38.99 2.85
N GLN A 234 7.90 39.10 4.17
CA GLN A 234 7.61 40.36 4.87
C GLN A 234 8.80 41.35 4.91
N LYS A 235 10.02 40.93 4.56
CA LYS A 235 11.19 41.83 4.54
C LYS A 235 11.44 42.53 3.19
N LEU A 236 10.65 42.24 2.16
CA LEU A 236 10.87 42.73 0.79
C LEU A 236 9.88 43.81 0.32
N GLN A 237 9.02 44.33 1.21
CA GLN A 237 8.11 45.43 0.87
C GLN A 237 8.17 46.56 1.89
N THR A 238 9.22 47.39 1.84
CA THR A 238 9.13 48.83 2.18
C THR A 238 10.44 49.53 1.78
N GLN A 239 10.54 50.04 0.56
CA GLN A 239 11.27 51.27 0.28
C GLN A 239 10.54 52.06 -0.81
N PRO A 240 9.95 53.23 -0.50
CA PRO A 240 9.37 54.09 -1.52
C PRO A 240 10.48 54.83 -2.29
N TRP A 241 10.34 54.78 -3.60
CA TRP A 241 11.12 55.48 -4.60
C TRP A 241 10.89 57.00 -4.49
N GLN A 242 11.94 57.79 -4.23
CA GLN A 242 11.85 59.26 -4.34
C GLN A 242 12.19 59.70 -5.76
N SER A 243 11.19 60.16 -6.51
CA SER A 243 11.40 60.98 -7.71
C SER A 243 11.36 62.45 -7.32
N GLY A 244 12.45 63.14 -7.58
CA GLY A 244 12.50 64.59 -7.57
C GLY A 244 12.03 65.14 -8.91
N GLU A 245 11.09 66.07 -8.88
CA GLU A 245 10.91 67.03 -9.97
C GLU A 245 10.67 68.43 -9.39
N LYS A 246 11.58 69.33 -9.75
CA LYS A 246 11.45 70.78 -9.59
C LYS A 246 10.65 71.32 -10.78
N ARG A 247 9.63 72.15 -10.55
CA ARG A 247 9.61 73.57 -10.99
C ARG A 247 8.26 74.29 -10.83
N VAL A 248 8.42 75.53 -10.38
CA VAL A 248 7.78 76.79 -10.82
C VAL A 248 6.46 77.24 -10.19
N SER A 249 6.64 78.31 -9.43
CA SER A 249 5.70 79.30 -8.90
C SER A 249 4.77 79.93 -9.95
N SER A 250 3.52 80.19 -9.55
CA SER A 250 2.74 81.33 -10.02
C SER A 250 1.65 81.71 -9.00
N LYS A 251 1.82 82.86 -8.34
CA LYS A 251 0.80 83.59 -7.59
C LYS A 251 -0.29 84.14 -8.53
N LYS A 252 -1.55 84.15 -8.10
CA LYS A 252 -2.57 85.23 -8.28
C LYS A 252 -3.89 84.81 -7.62
N THR A 253 -4.29 85.37 -6.48
CA THR A 253 -5.14 86.57 -6.22
C THR A 253 -6.63 86.24 -6.01
N LYS A 254 -7.18 86.83 -4.93
CA LYS A 254 -8.60 87.02 -4.53
C LYS A 254 -9.57 87.18 -5.73
N THR A 255 -10.85 86.82 -5.64
CA THR A 255 -11.93 87.67 -5.06
C THR A 255 -13.28 86.91 -4.96
N LEU A 256 -14.13 87.44 -4.08
CA LEU A 256 -15.49 87.07 -3.67
C LEU A 256 -16.56 86.98 -4.79
N SER A 257 -17.68 86.40 -4.35
CA SER A 257 -19.00 86.11 -4.92
C SER A 257 -19.76 87.16 -5.74
N ARG A 258 -20.67 86.60 -6.57
CA ARG A 258 -21.85 87.14 -7.28
C ARG A 258 -21.62 87.90 -8.58
#